data_AF-A0A534LMX4-F1
#
_entry.id   AF-A0A534LMX4-F1
#
_cell.length_a   1.000
_cell.length_b   1.000
_cell.length_c   1.000
_cell.angle_alpha   90.00
_cell.angle_beta   90.00
_cell.angle_gamma   90.00
#
_symmetry.space_group_name_H-M   'P 1'
#
loop_
_entity.id
_entity.type
_entity.pdbx_description
1 polymer ?
#
loop_
_entity_poly.entity_id
_entity_poly.type
_entity_poly.pdbx_seq_one_letter_code
_entity_poly.pdbx_strand_id
1 'polypeptide(L)'
;MTNVELEKARLRRTEKGDRRKSVIGVASALFVLFGFVAFLNLIDSVNLAFRATQGNVERFLYWLVVATLGFIGPYGFYVAKLQREVKQIERRLPDFLRDVAEAGRFGMTLAEAIVVSSGGRYGKLTPEIKKMAAQITWGVPATEALRLFADRVKT
;
A
#
# COMPACT_ATOMS: atom_id res chain seq x y z
N MET A 1 22.29 -8.04 -23.14
CA MET A 1 22.01 -8.24 -21.70
C MET A 1 21.83 -9.73 -21.47
N THR A 2 22.58 -10.32 -20.53
CA THR A 2 22.55 -11.77 -20.25
C THR A 2 21.27 -12.16 -19.48
N ASN A 3 20.73 -13.35 -19.73
CA ASN A 3 19.51 -13.85 -19.08
C ASN A 3 19.58 -13.83 -17.53
N VAL A 4 20.78 -13.96 -16.97
CA VAL A 4 21.06 -13.91 -15.53
C VAL A 4 20.79 -12.52 -14.91
N GLU A 5 21.11 -11.43 -15.63
CA GLU A 5 20.83 -10.07 -15.17
C GLU A 5 19.31 -9.78 -15.19
N LEU A 6 18.60 -10.31 -16.19
CA LEU A 6 17.14 -10.22 -16.26
C LEU A 6 16.45 -11.01 -15.13
N GLU A 7 16.99 -12.17 -14.77
CA GLU A 7 16.48 -12.99 -13.68
C GLU A 7 16.71 -12.35 -12.31
N LYS A 8 17.92 -11.81 -12.07
CA LYS A 8 18.23 -11.01 -10.87
C LYS A 8 17.38 -9.74 -10.79
N ALA A 9 17.11 -9.08 -11.91
CA ALA A 9 16.23 -7.91 -11.96
C ALA A 9 14.77 -8.25 -11.68
N ARG A 10 14.28 -9.43 -12.12
CA ARG A 10 12.94 -9.95 -11.77
C ARG A 10 12.84 -10.27 -10.27
N LEU A 11 13.85 -10.94 -9.72
CA LEU A 11 13.91 -11.29 -8.28
C LEU A 11 13.94 -10.05 -7.37
N ARG A 12 14.73 -9.02 -7.71
CA ARG A 12 14.71 -7.73 -6.98
C ARG A 12 13.36 -7.00 -7.08
N ARG A 13 12.61 -7.20 -8.15
CA ARG A 13 11.28 -6.59 -8.34
C ARG A 13 10.21 -7.30 -7.50
N THR A 14 10.32 -8.62 -7.31
CA THR A 14 9.47 -9.39 -6.38
C THR A 14 9.79 -9.10 -4.90
N GLU A 15 11.05 -8.82 -4.57
CA GLU A 15 11.50 -8.51 -3.20
C GLU A 15 10.97 -7.15 -2.69
N LYS A 16 10.74 -6.18 -3.57
CA LYS A 16 10.07 -4.90 -3.18
C LYS A 16 8.62 -5.09 -2.71
N GLY A 17 7.99 -6.24 -3.00
CA GLY A 17 6.69 -6.64 -2.47
C GLY A 17 6.71 -7.21 -1.04
N ASP A 18 7.89 -7.45 -0.47
CA ASP A 18 8.03 -8.13 0.83
C ASP A 18 7.86 -7.23 2.05
N ARG A 19 7.58 -5.93 1.88
CA ARG A 19 7.24 -5.05 3.01
C ARG A 19 6.07 -5.61 3.83
N ARG A 20 5.10 -6.25 3.19
CA ARG A 20 4.00 -6.93 3.89
C ARG A 20 4.51 -8.08 4.77
N LYS A 21 5.45 -8.88 4.27
CA LYS A 21 6.06 -9.99 5.03
C LYS A 21 6.93 -9.47 6.17
N SER A 22 7.68 -8.39 5.97
CA SER A 22 8.45 -7.76 7.04
C SER A 22 7.55 -7.17 8.13
N VAL A 23 6.46 -6.50 7.79
CA VAL A 23 5.49 -5.96 8.78
C VAL A 23 4.85 -7.09 9.58
N ILE A 24 4.47 -8.19 8.93
CA ILE A 24 3.90 -9.38 9.61
C ILE A 24 4.97 -10.04 10.49
N GLY A 25 6.20 -10.17 10.01
CA GLY A 25 7.31 -10.74 10.78
C GLY A 25 7.60 -9.94 12.05
N VAL A 26 7.71 -8.61 11.93
CA VAL A 26 7.90 -7.72 13.09
C VAL A 26 6.72 -7.81 14.06
N ALA A 27 5.47 -7.82 13.55
CA ALA A 27 4.29 -7.95 14.40
C ALA A 27 4.25 -9.29 15.14
N SER A 28 4.63 -10.40 14.48
CA SER A 28 4.70 -11.72 15.12
C SER A 28 5.80 -11.79 16.20
N ALA A 29 6.96 -11.19 15.96
CA ALA A 29 8.03 -11.12 16.97
C ALA A 29 7.60 -10.32 18.20
N LEU A 30 6.91 -9.19 18.00
CA LEU A 30 6.36 -8.38 19.09
C LEU A 30 5.26 -9.12 19.86
N PHE A 31 4.40 -9.89 19.17
CA PHE A 31 3.38 -10.71 19.81
C PHE A 31 3.99 -11.77 20.73
N VAL A 32 5.01 -12.48 20.25
CA VAL A 32 5.71 -13.50 21.05
C VAL A 32 6.40 -12.84 22.25
N LEU A 33 7.05 -11.69 22.06
CA LEU A 33 7.71 -10.96 23.15
C LEU A 33 6.70 -10.54 24.23
N PHE A 34 5.60 -9.89 23.85
CA PHE A 34 4.59 -9.44 24.81
C PHE A 34 3.80 -10.60 25.42
N GLY A 35 3.56 -11.67 24.66
CA GLY A 35 2.97 -12.91 25.18
C GLY A 35 3.88 -13.60 26.20
N PHE A 36 5.20 -13.57 25.99
CA PHE A 36 6.17 -14.07 26.96
C PHE A 36 6.17 -13.23 28.23
N VAL A 37 6.12 -11.90 28.12
CA VAL A 37 5.97 -11.01 29.28
C VAL A 37 4.66 -11.28 30.03
N ALA A 38 3.56 -11.52 29.32
CA ALA A 38 2.29 -11.90 29.94
C ALA A 38 2.46 -13.18 30.76
N PHE A 39 3.07 -14.21 30.17
CA PHE A 39 3.34 -15.48 30.84
C PHE A 39 4.21 -15.32 32.10
N LEU A 40 5.25 -14.49 32.06
CA LEU A 40 6.10 -14.23 33.24
C LEU A 40 5.36 -13.53 34.39
N ASN A 41 4.39 -12.67 34.08
CA ASN A 41 3.54 -12.04 35.10
C ASN A 41 2.53 -13.02 35.72
N LEU A 42 2.20 -14.13 35.05
CA LEU A 42 1.30 -15.16 35.58
C LEU A 42 1.96 -16.01 36.68
N ILE A 43 3.27 -16.24 36.58
CA ILE A 43 4.06 -17.05 37.52
C ILE A 43 4.69 -16.16 38.62
N ASP A 44 4.31 -14.88 38.70
CA ASP A 44 4.86 -13.90 39.65
C ASP A 44 6.37 -13.68 39.55
N SER A 45 6.97 -14.08 38.42
CA SER A 45 8.40 -13.90 38.19
C SER A 45 8.76 -12.43 37.96
N VAL A 46 7.82 -11.61 37.49
CA VAL A 46 8.02 -10.21 37.12
C VAL A 46 6.84 -9.36 37.59
N ASN A 47 7.10 -8.15 38.13
CA ASN A 47 6.08 -7.21 38.63
C ASN A 47 5.84 -6.03 37.65
N LEU A 48 5.60 -6.33 36.37
CA LEU A 48 5.33 -5.29 35.36
C LEU A 48 3.84 -4.94 35.36
N ALA A 49 3.45 -4.08 36.30
CA ALA A 49 2.07 -3.60 36.41
C ALA A 49 1.87 -2.27 35.67
N PHE A 50 0.73 -2.13 34.99
CA PHE A 50 0.30 -0.84 34.42
C PHE A 50 -0.31 0.08 35.48
N ARG A 51 -0.80 -0.49 36.59
CA ARG A 51 -1.40 0.23 37.72
C ARG A 51 -0.92 -0.39 39.04
N ALA A 52 -0.63 0.47 40.03
CA ALA A 52 0.00 0.08 41.30
C ALA A 52 -0.77 -0.99 42.12
N THR A 53 -2.09 -1.12 41.94
CA THR A 53 -2.95 -2.06 42.69
C THR A 53 -3.37 -3.31 41.91
N GLN A 54 -2.70 -3.65 40.81
CA GLN A 54 -3.07 -4.82 39.99
C GLN A 54 -2.62 -6.14 40.63
N GLY A 55 -3.56 -7.09 40.72
CA GLY A 55 -3.27 -8.50 41.02
C GLY A 55 -2.63 -9.23 39.84
N ASN A 56 -2.10 -10.42 40.08
CA ASN A 56 -1.25 -11.14 39.12
C ASN A 56 -2.02 -11.54 37.85
N VAL A 57 -3.27 -11.99 38.02
CA VAL A 57 -4.19 -12.30 36.91
C VAL A 57 -4.51 -11.07 36.06
N GLU A 58 -4.71 -9.90 36.68
CA GLU A 58 -4.98 -8.67 35.95
C GLU A 58 -3.78 -8.24 35.11
N ARG A 59 -2.56 -8.33 35.66
CA ARG A 59 -1.32 -8.03 34.93
C ARG A 59 -1.16 -8.91 33.70
N PHE A 60 -1.40 -10.22 33.85
CA PHE A 60 -1.43 -11.16 32.74
C PHE A 60 -2.42 -10.72 31.65
N LEU A 61 -3.66 -10.39 32.02
CA LEU A 61 -4.69 -9.96 31.07
C LEU A 61 -4.32 -8.67 30.33
N TYR A 62 -3.77 -7.66 31.03
CA TYR A 62 -3.33 -6.43 30.38
C TYR A 62 -2.21 -6.66 29.36
N TRP A 63 -1.21 -7.47 29.71
CA TRP A 63 -0.13 -7.80 28.78
C TRP A 63 -0.60 -8.65 27.60
N LEU A 64 -1.59 -9.54 27.79
CA LEU A 64 -2.22 -10.30 26.72
C LEU A 64 -2.96 -9.37 25.73
N VAL A 65 -3.71 -8.39 26.25
CA VAL A 65 -4.38 -7.37 25.42
C VAL A 65 -3.35 -6.56 24.64
N VAL A 66 -2.26 -6.12 25.27
CA VAL A 66 -1.17 -5.38 24.61
C VAL A 66 -0.49 -6.24 23.53
N ALA A 67 -0.24 -7.52 23.81
CA ALA A 67 0.31 -8.44 22.82
C ALA A 67 -0.59 -8.53 21.59
N THR A 68 -1.89 -8.75 21.81
CA THR A 68 -2.88 -8.88 20.74
C THR A 68 -3.01 -7.60 19.91
N LEU A 69 -3.04 -6.43 20.55
CA LEU A 69 -3.04 -5.14 19.86
C LEU A 69 -1.73 -4.88 19.11
N GLY A 70 -0.60 -5.27 19.68
CA GLY A 70 0.72 -5.18 19.03
C GLY A 70 0.81 -6.05 17.78
N PHE A 71 0.06 -7.14 17.71
CA PHE A 71 -0.03 -7.99 16.53
C PHE A 71 -0.96 -7.41 15.46
N ILE A 72 -2.18 -7.03 15.85
CA ILE A 72 -3.23 -6.59 14.91
C ILE A 72 -2.97 -5.17 14.42
N GLY A 73 -2.50 -4.28 15.29
CA GLY A 73 -2.37 -2.84 15.04
C GLY A 73 -1.51 -2.50 13.81
N PRO A 74 -0.25 -2.96 13.73
CA PRO A 74 0.62 -2.66 12.60
C PRO A 74 0.07 -3.19 11.26
N TYR A 75 -0.53 -4.39 11.28
CA TYR A 75 -1.15 -4.97 10.09
C TYR A 75 -2.36 -4.15 9.63
N GLY A 76 -3.26 -3.81 10.55
CA GLY A 76 -4.44 -2.99 10.25
C GLY A 76 -4.06 -1.61 9.72
N PHE A 77 -3.05 -0.97 10.32
CA PHE A 77 -2.55 0.32 9.86
C PHE A 77 -1.97 0.26 8.43
N TYR A 78 -1.20 -0.79 8.13
CA TYR A 78 -0.63 -0.98 6.79
C TYR A 78 -1.72 -1.14 5.72
N VAL A 79 -2.71 -2.00 5.97
CA VAL A 79 -3.83 -2.21 5.05
C VAL A 79 -4.66 -0.95 4.88
N ALA A 80 -4.95 -0.24 5.99
CA ALA A 80 -5.70 1.01 5.94
C ALA A 80 -4.98 2.08 5.11
N LYS A 81 -3.65 2.15 5.18
CA LYS A 81 -2.85 3.07 4.35
C LYS A 81 -2.99 2.76 2.86
N LEU A 82 -2.84 1.48 2.47
CA LEU A 82 -2.99 1.05 1.07
C LEU A 82 -4.40 1.36 0.55
N GLN A 83 -5.43 1.00 1.32
CA GLN A 83 -6.83 1.28 0.94
C GLN A 83 -7.10 2.78 0.78
N ARG A 84 -6.49 3.63 1.61
CA ARG A 84 -6.61 5.10 1.46
C ARG A 84 -5.99 5.59 0.16
N GLU A 85 -4.85 5.04 -0.25
CA GLU A 85 -4.21 5.43 -1.51
C GLU A 85 -5.04 5.01 -2.73
N VAL A 86 -5.53 3.76 -2.76
CA VAL A 86 -6.44 3.26 -3.81
C VAL A 86 -7.70 4.11 -3.88
N LYS A 87 -8.35 4.38 -2.75
CA LYS A 87 -9.56 5.20 -2.67
C LYS A 87 -9.34 6.64 -3.16
N GLN A 88 -8.14 7.20 -2.98
CA GLN A 88 -7.80 8.53 -3.50
C GLN A 88 -7.70 8.54 -5.03
N ILE A 89 -7.24 7.45 -5.64
CA ILE A 89 -7.20 7.29 -7.10
C ILE A 89 -8.62 7.10 -7.65
N GLU A 90 -9.39 6.14 -7.09
CA GLU A 90 -10.76 5.84 -7.53
C GLU A 90 -11.67 7.07 -7.49
N ARG A 91 -11.50 7.94 -6.49
CA ARG A 91 -12.28 9.19 -6.37
C ARG A 91 -12.04 10.18 -7.50
N ARG A 92 -10.86 10.16 -8.14
CA ARG A 92 -10.45 11.12 -9.18
C ARG A 92 -10.45 10.53 -10.59
N LEU A 93 -10.55 9.21 -10.70
CA LEU A 93 -10.62 8.52 -11.98
C LEU A 93 -11.82 8.98 -12.84
N PRO A 94 -13.04 9.13 -12.32
CA PRO A 94 -14.17 9.61 -13.12
C PRO A 94 -13.95 11.01 -13.70
N ASP A 95 -13.32 11.91 -12.93
CA ASP A 95 -12.98 13.27 -13.40
C ASP A 95 -12.05 13.19 -14.61
N PHE A 96 -11.01 12.37 -14.55
CA PHE A 96 -10.10 12.17 -15.67
C PHE A 96 -10.80 11.59 -16.91
N LEU A 97 -11.63 10.55 -16.74
CA LEU A 97 -12.37 9.96 -17.86
C LEU A 97 -13.34 10.96 -18.49
N ARG A 98 -13.94 11.83 -17.68
CA ARG A 98 -14.81 12.92 -18.15
C ARG A 98 -14.04 13.91 -19.00
N ASP A 99 -12.87 14.35 -18.57
CA ASP A 99 -12.05 15.31 -19.31
C ASP A 99 -11.57 14.72 -20.65
N VAL A 100 -11.22 13.43 -20.67
CA VAL A 100 -10.84 12.72 -21.92
C VAL A 100 -12.04 12.59 -22.85
N ALA A 101 -13.22 12.26 -22.33
CA ALA A 101 -14.44 12.16 -23.13
C ALA A 101 -14.86 13.53 -23.69
N GLU A 102 -14.70 14.60 -22.90
CA GLU A 102 -14.97 15.97 -23.32
C GLU A 102 -14.01 16.41 -24.43
N ALA A 103 -12.72 16.16 -24.28
CA ALA A 103 -11.72 16.37 -25.34
C ALA A 103 -12.06 15.59 -26.62
N GLY A 104 -12.45 14.32 -26.49
CA GLY A 104 -12.89 13.49 -27.63
C GLY A 104 -14.14 14.03 -28.34
N ARG A 105 -15.09 14.63 -27.61
CA ARG A 105 -16.28 15.28 -28.20
C ARG A 105 -15.92 16.49 -29.08
N PHE A 106 -14.75 17.09 -28.89
CA PHE A 106 -14.23 18.16 -29.76
C PHE A 106 -13.45 17.64 -30.98
N GLY A 107 -13.52 16.33 -31.26
CA GLY A 107 -12.88 15.71 -32.42
C GLY A 107 -11.44 15.28 -32.20
N MET A 108 -10.92 15.36 -30.96
CA MET A 108 -9.59 14.84 -30.63
C MET A 108 -9.55 13.31 -30.72
N THR A 109 -8.45 12.78 -31.22
CA THR A 109 -8.16 11.35 -31.12
C THR A 109 -7.97 10.95 -29.65
N LEU A 110 -8.11 9.66 -29.33
CA LEU A 110 -7.87 9.16 -27.96
C LEU A 110 -6.48 9.53 -27.43
N ALA A 111 -5.46 9.49 -28.28
CA ALA A 111 -4.10 9.87 -27.95
C ALA A 111 -4.01 11.36 -27.55
N GLU A 112 -4.57 12.24 -28.38
CA GLU A 112 -4.60 13.68 -28.12
C GLU A 112 -5.41 14.03 -26.88
N ALA A 113 -6.59 13.42 -26.71
CA ALA A 113 -7.44 13.62 -25.55
C ALA A 113 -6.71 13.26 -24.24
N ILE A 114 -6.00 12.13 -24.20
CA ILE A 114 -5.19 11.74 -23.05
C ILE A 114 -4.06 12.74 -22.78
N VAL A 115 -3.35 13.17 -23.83
CA VAL A 115 -2.23 14.12 -23.69
C VAL A 115 -2.72 15.47 -23.17
N VAL A 116 -3.84 15.99 -23.70
CA VAL A 116 -4.45 17.25 -23.25
C VAL A 116 -4.96 17.15 -21.81
N SER A 117 -5.72 16.10 -21.49
CA SER A 117 -6.24 15.90 -20.13
C SER A 117 -5.13 15.67 -19.10
N SER A 118 -3.93 15.22 -19.49
CA SER A 118 -2.80 15.03 -18.57
C SER A 118 -2.30 16.30 -17.88
N GLY A 119 -2.65 17.48 -18.41
CA GLY A 119 -2.41 18.78 -17.77
C GLY A 119 -3.25 19.05 -16.52
N GLY A 120 -4.33 18.28 -16.32
CA GLY A 120 -5.25 18.41 -15.18
C GLY A 120 -4.64 18.02 -13.83
N ARG A 121 -5.41 18.26 -12.76
CA ARG A 121 -5.02 17.96 -11.37
C ARG A 121 -5.93 16.88 -10.75
N TYR A 122 -5.50 15.63 -10.83
CA TYR A 122 -6.23 14.44 -10.34
C TYR A 122 -5.68 13.86 -9.04
N GLY A 123 -4.99 14.67 -8.24
CA GLY A 123 -4.37 14.24 -6.98
C GLY A 123 -3.36 13.11 -7.19
N LYS A 124 -3.54 11.98 -6.49
CA LYS A 124 -2.67 10.80 -6.55
C LYS A 124 -2.60 10.14 -7.93
N LEU A 125 -3.61 10.36 -8.77
CA LEU A 125 -3.67 9.78 -10.12
C LEU A 125 -2.84 10.57 -11.15
N THR A 126 -2.60 11.86 -10.90
CA THR A 126 -1.84 12.77 -11.77
C THR A 126 -0.48 12.21 -12.24
N PRO A 127 0.41 11.69 -11.38
CA PRO A 127 1.70 11.17 -11.83
C PRO A 127 1.56 9.97 -12.78
N GLU A 128 0.54 9.13 -12.60
CA GLU A 128 0.32 7.97 -13.46
C GLU A 128 -0.27 8.35 -14.82
N ILE A 129 -1.16 9.35 -14.85
CA ILE A 129 -1.67 9.95 -16.09
C ILE A 129 -0.54 10.64 -16.86
N LYS A 130 0.33 11.40 -16.18
CA LYS A 130 1.49 12.05 -16.83
C LYS A 130 2.44 11.06 -17.46
N LYS A 131 2.68 9.91 -16.80
CA LYS A 131 3.48 8.82 -17.39
C LYS A 131 2.80 8.23 -18.62
N MET A 132 1.48 8.03 -18.57
CA MET A 132 0.70 7.54 -19.71
C MET A 132 0.76 8.51 -20.90
N ALA A 133 0.60 9.82 -20.66
CA ALA A 133 0.75 10.84 -21.69
C ALA A 133 2.17 10.88 -22.27
N ALA A 134 3.20 10.79 -21.44
CA ALA A 134 4.59 10.72 -21.90
C ALA A 134 4.85 9.50 -22.81
N GLN A 135 4.26 8.34 -22.49
CA GLN A 135 4.34 7.15 -23.34
C GLN A 135 3.73 7.42 -24.72
N ILE A 136 2.56 8.06 -24.77
CA ILE A 136 1.88 8.42 -26.01
C ILE A 136 2.72 9.42 -26.83
N THR A 137 3.24 10.47 -26.18
CA THR A 137 4.13 11.45 -26.83
C THR A 137 5.40 10.80 -27.39
N TRP A 138 5.87 9.71 -26.79
CA TRP A 138 7.02 8.93 -27.27
C TRP A 138 6.66 7.86 -28.31
N GLY A 139 5.43 7.87 -28.84
CA GLY A 139 5.01 6.99 -29.93
C GLY A 139 4.45 5.63 -29.49
N VAL A 140 4.22 5.41 -28.18
CA VAL A 140 3.51 4.21 -27.73
C VAL A 140 2.03 4.32 -28.11
N PRO A 141 1.42 3.30 -28.74
CA PRO A 141 0.00 3.31 -29.06
C PRO A 141 -0.86 3.58 -27.83
N ALA A 142 -1.91 4.41 -27.98
CA ALA A 142 -2.76 4.81 -26.85
C ALA A 142 -3.38 3.61 -26.10
N THR A 143 -3.73 2.54 -26.82
CA THR A 143 -4.25 1.29 -26.24
C THR A 143 -3.23 0.61 -25.33
N GLU A 144 -1.97 0.57 -25.75
CA GLU A 144 -0.87 0.00 -24.96
C GLU A 144 -0.53 0.87 -23.75
N ALA A 145 -0.51 2.20 -23.93
CA ALA A 145 -0.29 3.14 -22.83
C ALA A 145 -1.39 3.03 -21.76
N LEU A 146 -2.66 2.87 -22.17
CA LEU A 146 -3.79 2.61 -21.28
C LEU A 146 -3.66 1.28 -20.54
N ARG A 147 -3.22 0.22 -21.21
CA ARG A 147 -2.96 -1.09 -20.56
C ARG A 147 -1.89 -0.95 -19.47
N LEU A 148 -0.75 -0.34 -19.81
CA LEU A 148 0.33 -0.11 -18.84
C LEU A 148 -0.09 0.81 -17.70
N PHE A 149 -0.99 1.77 -17.93
CA PHE A 149 -1.58 2.59 -16.89
C PHE A 149 -2.46 1.77 -15.95
N ALA A 150 -3.35 0.94 -16.49
CA ALA A 150 -4.22 0.07 -15.70
C ALA A 150 -3.40 -0.87 -14.79
N ASP A 151 -2.31 -1.45 -15.29
CA ASP A 151 -1.43 -2.31 -14.51
C ASP A 151 -0.76 -1.58 -13.33
N ARG A 152 -0.43 -0.29 -13.49
CA ARG A 152 0.18 0.53 -12.43
C ARG A 152 -0.83 0.98 -11.38
N VAL A 153 -2.07 1.25 -11.79
CA VAL A 153 -3.15 1.72 -10.90
C VAL A 153 -3.79 0.56 -10.12
N LYS A 154 -3.69 -0.67 -10.62
CA LYS A 154 -4.25 -1.88 -9.97
C LYS A 154 -3.43 -2.36 -8.75
N THR A 155 -2.20 -1.88 -8.59
CA THR A 155 -1.29 -2.16 -7.45
C THR A 155 -1.41 -1.12 -6.34
#